data_AF-A0A9J9Q930-F1
#
_entry.id   AF-A0A9J9Q930-F1
#
_cell.length_a   1.000
_cell.length_b   1.000
_cell.length_c   1.000
_cell.angle_alpha   90.00
_cell.angle_beta   90.00
_cell.angle_gamma   90.00
#
_symmetry.space_group_name_H-M   'P 1'
#
loop_
_entity.id
_entity.type
_entity.pdbx_description
1 polymer ?
#
loop_
_entity_poly.entity_id
_entity_poly.type
_entity_poly.pdbx_seq_one_letter_code
_entity_poly.pdbx_strand_id
1 'polypeptide(L)'
;MADTIGTMTALASIARSGLQAAQLRLGTSAHNVANLNTPGFTRQVVDQQAAPAQGGVQARTGRSGQPGVALEAEAVEQMAATYAFKASLLVLRTADEMAGALLDVRA
;
A
#
# COMPACT_ATOMS: atom_id res chain seq x y z
N MET A 1 -19.08 13.59 18.48
CA MET A 1 -17.86 13.19 19.23
C MET A 1 -17.51 11.72 18.99
N ALA A 2 -18.34 10.75 19.41
CA ALA A 2 -18.04 9.32 19.24
C ALA A 2 -17.91 8.90 17.76
N ASP A 3 -18.78 9.44 16.90
CA ASP A 3 -18.77 9.18 15.46
C ASP A 3 -17.51 9.72 14.75
N THR A 4 -17.02 10.89 15.19
CA THR A 4 -15.78 11.52 14.68
C THR A 4 -14.53 10.71 15.03
N ILE A 5 -14.46 10.10 16.22
CA ILE A 5 -13.33 9.24 16.61
C ILE A 5 -13.34 7.93 15.80
N GLY A 6 -14.53 7.38 15.53
CA GLY A 6 -14.70 6.20 14.68
C GLY A 6 -14.24 6.44 13.24
N THR A 7 -14.59 7.59 12.66
CA THR A 7 -14.16 7.95 11.29
C THR A 7 -12.65 8.19 11.20
N MET A 8 -12.02 8.83 12.20
CA MET A 8 -10.55 9.02 12.20
C MET A 8 -9.81 7.68 12.30
N THR A 9 -10.31 6.76 13.12
CA THR A 9 -9.73 5.42 13.25
C THR A 9 -9.80 4.65 11.92
N ALA A 10 -10.92 4.79 11.18
CA ALA A 10 -11.08 4.19 9.86
C ALA A 10 -10.14 4.79 8.81
N LEU A 11 -9.93 6.13 8.81
CA LEU A 11 -8.98 6.77 7.91
C LEU A 11 -7.54 6.30 8.18
N ALA A 12 -7.15 6.17 9.45
CA ALA A 12 -5.84 5.67 9.83
C ALA A 12 -5.64 4.20 9.40
N SER A 13 -6.66 3.34 9.51
CA SER A 13 -6.56 1.94 9.07
C SER A 13 -6.47 1.81 7.54
N ILE A 14 -7.24 2.61 6.80
CA ILE A 14 -7.17 2.70 5.34
C ILE A 14 -5.78 3.17 4.91
N ALA A 15 -5.28 4.25 5.50
CA ALA A 15 -3.97 4.80 5.16
C ALA A 15 -2.84 3.82 5.47
N ARG A 16 -2.85 3.22 6.67
CA ARG A 16 -1.85 2.22 7.07
C ARG A 16 -1.85 1.01 6.15
N SER A 17 -3.04 0.46 5.85
CA SER A 17 -3.14 -0.71 4.97
C SER A 17 -2.71 -0.40 3.53
N GLY A 18 -3.06 0.79 3.01
CA GLY A 18 -2.59 1.28 1.71
C GLY A 18 -1.07 1.45 1.65
N LEU A 19 -0.45 2.01 2.70
CA LEU A 19 1.00 2.15 2.82
C LEU A 19 1.71 0.79 2.81
N GLN A 20 1.21 -0.17 3.60
CA GLN A 20 1.77 -1.52 3.65
C GLN A 20 1.63 -2.23 2.31
N ALA A 21 0.49 -2.08 1.64
CA ALA A 21 0.23 -2.67 0.34
C ALA A 21 1.14 -2.08 -0.74
N ALA A 22 1.34 -0.75 -0.75
CA ALA A 22 2.25 -0.08 -1.66
C ALA A 22 3.72 -0.46 -1.42
N GLN A 23 4.13 -0.58 -0.15
CA GLN A 23 5.48 -1.03 0.21
C GLN A 23 5.73 -2.47 -0.24
N LEU A 24 4.75 -3.36 -0.08
CA LEU A 24 4.84 -4.74 -0.55
C LEU A 24 4.99 -4.81 -2.08
N ARG A 25 4.23 -3.99 -2.82
CA ARG A 25 4.35 -3.87 -4.28
C ARG A 25 5.75 -3.40 -4.70
N LEU A 26 6.28 -2.35 -4.07
CA LEU A 26 7.64 -1.89 -4.31
C LEU A 26 8.69 -2.97 -4.04
N GLY A 27 8.60 -3.64 -2.89
CA GLY A 27 9.53 -4.70 -2.52
C GLY A 27 9.47 -5.91 -3.48
N THR A 28 8.26 -6.29 -3.89
CA THR A 28 8.04 -7.39 -4.85
C THR A 28 8.63 -7.04 -6.21
N SER A 29 8.40 -5.82 -6.68
CA SER A 29 8.95 -5.35 -7.95
C SER A 29 10.48 -5.28 -7.92
N ALA A 30 11.06 -4.73 -6.85
CA ALA A 30 12.51 -4.72 -6.65
C ALA A 30 13.11 -6.14 -6.62
N HIS A 31 12.41 -7.08 -5.98
CA HIS A 31 12.80 -8.49 -5.96
C HIS A 31 12.75 -9.12 -7.36
N ASN A 32 11.74 -8.82 -8.16
CA ASN A 32 11.63 -9.29 -9.54
C ASN A 32 12.77 -8.75 -10.42
N VAL A 33 13.03 -7.44 -10.35
CA VAL A 33 14.13 -6.81 -11.10
C VAL A 33 15.49 -7.40 -10.70
N ALA A 34 15.73 -7.63 -9.41
CA ALA A 34 16.97 -8.24 -8.93
C ALA A 34 17.19 -9.66 -9.46
N ASN A 35 16.12 -10.40 -9.76
CA ASN A 35 16.17 -11.78 -10.26
C ASN A 35 15.86 -11.90 -11.76
N LEU A 36 15.74 -10.79 -12.50
CA LEU A 36 15.44 -10.75 -13.94
C LEU A 36 16.31 -11.70 -14.75
N ASN A 37 17.62 -11.73 -14.46
CA ASN A 37 18.61 -12.53 -15.21
C ASN A 37 18.83 -13.94 -14.63
N THR A 38 18.03 -14.36 -13.65
CA THR A 38 18.14 -15.70 -13.05
C THR A 38 17.39 -16.71 -13.91
N PRO A 39 18.06 -17.73 -14.49
CA PRO A 39 17.40 -18.73 -15.33
C PRO A 39 16.26 -19.45 -14.60
N GLY A 40 15.10 -19.57 -15.26
CA GLY A 40 13.92 -20.23 -14.69
C GLY A 40 13.19 -19.43 -13.60
N PHE A 41 13.59 -18.19 -13.32
CA PHE A 41 12.90 -17.35 -12.36
C PHE A 41 11.49 -17.01 -12.84
N THR A 42 10.53 -17.15 -11.93
CA THR A 42 9.13 -16.75 -12.12
C THR A 42 8.85 -15.57 -11.22
N ARG A 43 8.41 -14.47 -11.83
CA ARG A 43 8.17 -13.23 -11.09
C ARG A 43 7.08 -13.40 -10.03
N GLN A 44 7.21 -12.65 -8.94
CA GLN A 44 6.19 -12.53 -7.92
C GLN A 44 5.18 -11.44 -8.29
N VAL A 45 3.96 -11.57 -7.82
CA VAL A 45 2.88 -10.59 -7.99
C VAL A 45 2.28 -10.26 -6.64
N VAL A 46 1.65 -9.10 -6.50
CA VAL A 46 0.93 -8.73 -5.29
C VAL A 46 -0.56 -8.75 -5.57
N ASP A 47 -1.27 -9.64 -4.88
CA ASP A 47 -2.73 -9.68 -4.90
C ASP A 47 -3.26 -8.76 -3.80
N GLN A 48 -4.13 -7.84 -4.19
CA GLN A 48 -4.81 -6.93 -3.28
C GLN A 48 -6.29 -7.25 -3.21
N GLN A 49 -6.83 -7.29 -2.00
CA GLN A 49 -8.23 -7.56 -1.74
C GLN A 49 -8.77 -6.54 -0.74
N ALA A 50 -10.04 -6.16 -0.89
CA ALA A 50 -10.70 -5.34 0.10
C ALA A 50 -10.73 -6.08 1.45
N ALA A 51 -10.47 -5.36 2.55
CA ALA A 51 -10.52 -5.89 3.90
C ALA A 51 -11.56 -5.11 4.74
N PRO A 52 -12.87 -5.30 4.51
CA PRO A 52 -13.91 -4.45 5.08
C PRO A 52 -13.92 -4.43 6.61
N ALA A 53 -13.65 -5.58 7.24
CA ALA A 53 -13.62 -5.73 8.69
C ALA A 53 -12.47 -4.96 9.37
N GLN A 54 -11.37 -4.73 8.66
CA GLN A 54 -10.17 -4.04 9.17
C GLN A 54 -10.13 -2.56 8.69
N GLY A 55 -10.90 -2.23 7.65
CA GLY A 55 -10.84 -0.96 6.93
C GLY A 55 -9.64 -0.91 5.99
N GLY A 56 -9.91 -0.78 4.70
CA GLY A 56 -8.88 -0.65 3.65
C GLY A 56 -8.60 -1.96 2.90
N VAL A 57 -7.32 -2.30 2.75
CA VAL A 57 -6.86 -3.36 1.84
C VAL A 57 -5.97 -4.39 2.52
N GLN A 58 -6.05 -5.63 2.09
CA GLN A 58 -5.07 -6.66 2.41
C GLN A 58 -4.26 -6.99 1.15
N ALA A 59 -2.94 -7.01 1.27
CA ALA A 59 -2.03 -7.34 0.18
C ALA A 59 -1.20 -8.57 0.54
N ARG A 60 -1.02 -9.48 -0.42
CA ARG A 60 -0.23 -10.71 -0.26
C ARG A 60 0.59 -10.97 -1.51
N THR A 61 1.77 -11.56 -1.36
CA THR A 61 2.57 -11.98 -2.50
C THR A 61 2.10 -13.33 -3.02
N GLY A 62 2.03 -13.44 -4.34
CA GLY A 62 1.78 -14.66 -5.11
C GLY A 62 2.86 -14.85 -6.16
N ARG A 63 2.74 -15.93 -6.95
CA ARG A 63 3.59 -16.17 -8.12
C ARG A 63 2.82 -15.89 -9.40
N SER A 64 3.49 -15.28 -10.36
CA SER A 64 2.98 -15.15 -11.73
C SER A 64 2.78 -16.53 -12.37
N GLY A 65 1.70 -16.70 -13.12
CA GLY A 65 1.50 -17.87 -13.99
C GLY A 65 2.35 -17.83 -15.26
N GLN A 66 2.98 -16.69 -15.57
CA GLN A 66 3.86 -16.53 -16.72
C GLN A 66 5.34 -16.48 -16.29
N PRO A 67 6.24 -17.24 -16.95
CA PRO A 67 7.67 -17.18 -16.74
C PRO A 67 8.26 -15.82 -17.14
N GLY A 68 9.37 -15.45 -16.49
CA GLY A 68 10.12 -14.24 -16.82
C GLY A 68 9.64 -12.96 -16.13
N VAL A 69 10.46 -11.92 -16.27
CA VAL A 69 10.25 -10.58 -15.70
C VAL A 69 10.30 -9.57 -16.87
N ALA A 70 9.29 -8.72 -16.98
CA ALA A 70 9.26 -7.63 -17.97
C ALA A 70 9.71 -6.34 -17.28
N LEU A 71 10.92 -5.86 -17.59
CA LEU A 71 11.55 -4.75 -16.86
C LEU A 71 10.74 -3.46 -16.98
N GLU A 72 10.17 -3.19 -18.15
CA GLU A 72 9.29 -2.06 -18.41
C GLU A 72 8.02 -2.10 -17.54
N ALA A 73 7.44 -3.29 -17.33
CA ALA A 73 6.29 -3.46 -16.46
C ALA A 73 6.65 -3.26 -14.99
N GLU A 74 7.83 -3.72 -14.57
CA GLU A 74 8.34 -3.51 -13.21
C GLU A 74 8.61 -2.02 -12.94
N ALA A 75 9.13 -1.27 -13.90
CA ALA A 75 9.33 0.18 -13.75
C ALA A 75 7.99 0.92 -13.55
N VAL A 76 6.98 0.59 -14.36
CA VAL A 76 5.63 1.14 -14.22
C VAL A 76 5.02 0.75 -12.87
N GLU A 77 5.22 -0.49 -12.42
CA GLU A 77 4.75 -0.98 -11.13
C GLU A 77 5.39 -0.22 -9.97
N GLN A 78 6.70 0.04 -10.00
CA GLN A 78 7.37 0.85 -8.99
C GLN A 78 6.87 2.29 -8.95
N MET A 79 6.65 2.90 -10.12
CA MET A 79 6.06 4.24 -10.21
C MET A 79 4.65 4.25 -9.60
N ALA A 80 3.78 3.32 -10.02
CA ALA A 80 2.41 3.22 -9.53
C ALA A 80 2.36 2.95 -8.02
N ALA A 81 3.21 2.06 -7.50
CA ALA A 81 3.30 1.77 -6.08
C ALA A 81 3.83 2.97 -5.29
N THR A 82 4.78 3.73 -5.82
CA THR A 82 5.25 4.98 -5.20
C THR A 82 4.14 6.02 -5.09
N TYR A 83 3.32 6.18 -6.14
CA TYR A 83 2.17 7.09 -6.08
C TYR A 83 1.09 6.60 -5.11
N ALA A 84 0.82 5.29 -5.05
CA ALA A 84 -0.10 4.72 -4.07
C ALA A 84 0.39 4.93 -2.62
N PHE A 85 1.70 4.80 -2.38
CA PHE A 85 2.31 5.11 -1.09
C PHE A 85 2.11 6.58 -0.73
N LYS A 86 2.42 7.51 -1.64
CA LYS A 86 2.22 8.95 -1.43
C LYS A 86 0.75 9.28 -1.16
N ALA A 87 -0.18 8.69 -1.91
CA ALA A 87 -1.61 8.91 -1.71
C ALA A 87 -2.07 8.46 -0.32
N SER A 88 -1.65 7.26 0.11
CA SER A 88 -1.98 6.74 1.44
C SER A 88 -1.36 7.58 2.56
N LEU A 89 -0.14 8.12 2.35
CA LEU A 89 0.52 9.01 3.29
C LEU A 89 -0.23 10.34 3.46
N LEU A 90 -0.80 10.89 2.40
CA LEU A 90 -1.62 12.10 2.48
C LEU A 90 -2.88 11.86 3.33
N VAL A 91 -3.55 10.72 3.17
CA VAL A 91 -4.70 10.36 4.01
C VAL A 91 -4.31 10.27 5.49
N LEU A 92 -3.17 9.64 5.79
CA LEU A 92 -2.67 9.55 7.16
C LEU A 92 -2.37 10.92 7.75
N ARG A 93 -1.71 11.80 6.98
CA ARG A 93 -1.40 13.17 7.40
C ARG A 93 -2.65 13.96 7.70
N THR A 94 -3.66 13.92 6.83
CA THR A 94 -4.91 14.65 7.06
C THR A 94 -5.66 14.10 8.28
N ALA A 95 -5.62 12.78 8.53
CA ALA A 95 -6.19 12.21 9.74
C ALA A 95 -5.48 12.69 11.02
N ASP A 96 -4.15 12.82 10.99
CA ASP A 96 -3.34 13.34 12.09
C ASP A 96 -3.61 14.83 12.36
N GLU A 97 -3.66 15.65 11.31
CA GLU A 97 -4.00 17.08 11.40
C GLU A 97 -5.40 17.30 11.99
N MET A 98 -6.39 16.50 11.58
CA MET A 98 -7.73 16.55 12.15
C MET A 98 -7.77 16.15 13.63
N ALA A 99 -6.96 15.16 14.03
CA ALA A 99 -6.84 14.77 15.43
C ALA A 99 -6.21 15.89 16.26
N GLY A 100 -5.14 16.53 15.76
CA GLY A 100 -4.51 17.68 16.40
C GLY A 100 -5.47 18.85 16.59
N ALA A 101 -6.20 19.24 15.54
CA ALA A 101 -7.18 20.32 15.62
C ALA A 101 -8.29 20.05 16.68
N LEU A 102 -8.70 18.79 16.86
CA LEU A 102 -9.67 18.42 17.90
C LEU A 102 -9.08 18.50 19.31
N LEU A 103 -7.78 18.19 19.47
CA LEU A 103 -7.10 18.34 20.76
C LEU A 103 -6.95 19.81 21.14
N ASP A 104 -6.60 20.67 20.18
CA ASP A 104 -6.43 22.11 20.41
C ASP A 104 -7.74 22.80 20.83
N VAL A 105 -8.89 22.37 20.29
CA VAL A 105 -10.21 22.91 20.68
C VAL A 105 -10.62 22.50 22.10
N ARG A 106 -10.01 21.44 22.65
CA ARG A 106 -10.33 20.86 23.96
C ARG A 106 -9.36 21.28 25.07
N ALA A 107 -8.21 21.85 24.72
CA ALA A 107 -7.19 22.37 25.64
C ALA A 107 -7.58 23.75 26.19
#